data_AF-A0A524ERE7-F1
#
_entry.id   AF-A0A524ERE7-F1
#
_cell.length_a   1.000
_cell.length_b   1.000
_cell.length_c   1.000
_cell.angle_alpha   90.00
_cell.angle_beta   90.00
_cell.angle_gamma   90.00
#
_symmetry.space_group_name_H-M   'P 1'
#
loop_
_entity.id
_entity.type
_entity.pdbx_description
1 polymer ?
#
loop_
_entity_poly.entity_id
_entity_poly.type
_entity_poly.pdbx_seq_one_letter_code
_entity_poly.pdbx_strand_id
1 'polypeptide(L)'
;MSNEIPERDEVLRSTIITVVLSAIFLALAITFWAWSAPDITTPLTALNDINPFIAPLLETLFMLVTFIFLTVTVVNLRLYLTKVRAGWTEIILMLIFIGVASYVMFEYAVAIATVVLCLGFVAYLYLLQE
;
A
#
# COMPACT_ATOMS: atom_id res chain seq x y z
N MET A 1 18.67 8.75 13.46
CA MET A 1 17.44 9.49 13.87
C MET A 1 17.76 10.34 15.10
N SER A 2 17.17 11.53 15.31
CA SER A 2 17.27 12.20 16.61
C SER A 2 16.54 11.38 17.69
N ASN A 3 16.96 11.55 18.95
CA ASN A 3 16.34 10.89 20.11
C ASN A 3 15.06 11.59 20.59
N GLU A 4 14.57 12.55 19.82
CA GLU A 4 13.36 13.30 20.12
C GLU A 4 12.15 12.46 19.68
N ILE A 5 11.19 12.32 20.60
CA ILE A 5 9.88 11.76 20.28
C ILE A 5 9.11 12.88 19.58
N PRO A 6 8.60 12.67 18.34
CA PRO A 6 7.89 13.71 17.61
C PRO A 6 6.68 14.23 18.39
N GLU A 7 6.30 15.49 18.16
CA GLU A 7 5.16 16.07 18.87
C GLU A 7 3.85 15.34 18.52
N ARG A 8 2.94 15.22 19.49
CA ARG A 8 1.70 14.45 19.31
C ARG A 8 0.83 14.99 18.17
N ASP A 9 0.87 16.30 17.92
CA ASP A 9 0.13 16.94 16.83
C ASP A 9 0.73 16.59 15.45
N GLU A 10 2.05 16.54 15.33
CA GLU A 10 2.73 16.12 14.11
C GLU A 10 2.42 14.66 13.76
N VAL A 11 2.48 13.75 14.76
CA VAL A 11 2.11 12.34 14.57
C VAL A 11 0.65 12.21 14.16
N LEU A 12 -0.26 12.97 14.79
CA LEU A 12 -1.68 12.95 14.46
C LEU A 12 -1.94 13.46 13.03
N ARG A 13 -1.36 14.60 12.66
CA ARG A 13 -1.48 15.20 11.33
C ARG A 13 -0.93 14.27 10.24
N SER A 14 0.24 13.68 10.48
CA SER A 14 0.84 12.67 9.61
C SER A 14 -0.09 11.46 9.43
N THR A 15 -0.62 10.92 10.54
CA THR A 15 -1.59 9.80 10.53
C THR A 15 -2.84 10.12 9.72
N ILE A 16 -3.43 11.30 9.87
CA ILE A 16 -4.63 11.71 9.10
C ILE A 16 -4.32 11.71 7.59
N ILE A 17 -3.19 12.29 7.19
CA ILE A 17 -2.77 12.34 5.79
C ILE A 17 -2.56 10.92 5.25
N THR A 18 -1.85 10.04 5.97
CA THR A 18 -1.56 8.69 5.49
C THR A 18 -2.81 7.81 5.47
N VAL A 19 -3.74 7.94 6.42
CA VAL A 19 -5.06 7.28 6.39
C VAL A 19 -5.85 7.70 5.16
N VAL A 20 -5.94 9.01 4.87
CA VAL A 20 -6.69 9.52 3.71
C VAL A 20 -6.06 9.02 2.40
N LEU A 21 -4.73 9.05 2.28
CA LEU A 21 -4.04 8.57 1.08
C LEU A 21 -4.20 7.05 0.91
N SER A 22 -4.03 6.25 1.98
CA SER A 22 -4.34 4.81 1.94
C SER A 22 -5.76 4.52 1.49
N ALA A 23 -6.75 5.26 2.00
CA ALA A 23 -8.15 5.07 1.62
C ALA A 23 -8.40 5.43 0.14
N ILE A 24 -7.79 6.51 -0.37
CA ILE A 24 -7.89 6.91 -1.78
C ILE A 24 -7.28 5.85 -2.70
N PHE A 25 -6.04 5.42 -2.44
CA PHE A 25 -5.37 4.44 -3.31
C PHE A 25 -6.01 3.05 -3.23
N LEU A 26 -6.50 2.63 -2.06
CA LEU A 26 -7.28 1.40 -1.92
C LEU A 26 -8.63 1.49 -2.65
N ALA A 27 -9.32 2.64 -2.60
CA ALA A 27 -10.56 2.84 -3.35
C ALA A 27 -10.32 2.82 -4.87
N LEU A 28 -9.21 3.37 -5.36
CA LEU A 28 -8.81 3.25 -6.77
C LEU A 28 -8.53 1.80 -7.16
N ALA A 29 -7.81 1.03 -6.34
CA ALA A 29 -7.58 -0.39 -6.56
C ALA A 29 -8.91 -1.18 -6.59
N ILE A 30 -9.81 -0.95 -5.63
CA ILE A 30 -11.13 -1.59 -5.59
C ILE A 30 -11.98 -1.19 -6.82
N THR A 31 -11.84 0.05 -7.32
CA THR A 31 -12.55 0.51 -8.52
C THR A 31 -12.04 -0.22 -9.77
N PHE A 32 -10.73 -0.40 -9.91
CA PHE A 32 -10.14 -1.19 -10.99
C PHE A 32 -10.57 -2.66 -10.90
N TRP A 33 -10.53 -3.25 -9.71
CA TRP A 33 -11.03 -4.61 -9.48
C TRP A 33 -12.52 -4.76 -9.83
N ALA A 34 -13.37 -3.80 -9.47
CA ALA A 34 -14.79 -3.83 -9.86
C ALA A 34 -15.00 -3.65 -11.37
N TRP A 35 -14.05 -3.02 -12.07
CA TRP A 35 -14.07 -2.79 -13.52
C TRP A 35 -13.43 -3.89 -14.36
N SER A 36 -12.82 -4.91 -13.75
CA SER A 36 -12.33 -6.10 -14.45
C SER A 36 -13.42 -7.16 -14.71
N ALA A 37 -14.64 -6.91 -14.23
CA ALA A 37 -15.80 -7.74 -14.50
C ALA A 37 -16.05 -7.90 -16.02
N PRO A 38 -16.33 -9.12 -16.51
CA PRO A 38 -16.63 -9.34 -17.92
C PRO A 38 -17.92 -8.64 -18.35
N ASP A 39 -18.07 -8.45 -19.66
CA ASP A 39 -19.27 -7.95 -20.33
C ASP A 39 -19.68 -6.49 -20.07
N ILE A 40 -18.81 -5.70 -19.43
CA ILE A 40 -19.02 -4.25 -19.23
C ILE A 40 -17.88 -3.47 -19.91
N THR A 41 -18.21 -2.51 -20.79
CA THR A 41 -17.23 -1.54 -21.28
C THR A 41 -16.90 -0.54 -20.17
N THR A 42 -15.72 -0.69 -19.58
CA THR A 42 -15.23 0.18 -18.49
C THR A 42 -14.02 0.99 -18.97
N PRO A 43 -13.60 2.03 -18.21
CA PRO A 43 -12.31 2.67 -18.47
C PRO A 43 -11.13 1.69 -18.43
N LEU A 44 -11.25 0.59 -17.67
CA LEU A 44 -10.22 -0.44 -17.58
C LEU A 44 -10.15 -1.29 -18.86
N THR A 45 -11.28 -1.74 -19.40
CA THR A 45 -11.28 -2.50 -20.67
C THR A 45 -10.71 -1.64 -21.80
N ALA A 46 -11.10 -0.37 -21.88
CA ALA A 46 -10.57 0.56 -22.87
C ALA A 46 -9.05 0.80 -22.76
N LEU A 47 -8.47 0.76 -21.54
CA LEU A 47 -7.02 0.80 -21.35
C LEU A 47 -6.34 -0.50 -21.79
N ASN A 48 -6.94 -1.66 -21.51
CA ASN A 48 -6.42 -2.96 -21.94
C ASN A 48 -6.46 -3.14 -23.46
N ASP A 49 -7.48 -2.60 -24.14
CA ASP A 49 -7.58 -2.60 -25.61
C ASP A 49 -6.44 -1.80 -26.27
N ILE A 50 -5.89 -0.80 -25.58
CA ILE A 50 -4.71 -0.04 -26.03
C ILE A 50 -3.44 -0.85 -25.76
N ASN A 51 -3.27 -1.37 -24.54
CA ASN A 51 -2.14 -2.23 -24.17
C ASN A 51 -2.47 -3.05 -22.90
N PRO A 52 -2.46 -4.39 -22.96
CA PRO A 52 -2.86 -5.27 -21.85
C PRO A 52 -1.91 -5.23 -20.64
N PHE A 53 -0.73 -4.59 -20.75
CA PHE A 53 0.18 -4.40 -19.62
C PHE A 53 -0.14 -3.15 -18.78
N ILE A 54 -1.01 -2.24 -19.25
CA ILE A 54 -1.34 -1.01 -18.52
C ILE A 54 -2.16 -1.30 -17.26
N ALA A 55 -3.20 -2.14 -17.34
CA ALA A 55 -4.01 -2.46 -16.17
C ALA A 55 -3.20 -3.15 -15.05
N PRO A 56 -2.46 -4.26 -15.29
CA PRO A 56 -1.67 -4.91 -14.24
C PRO A 56 -0.60 -4.00 -13.63
N LEU A 57 -0.03 -3.08 -14.42
CA LEU A 57 0.92 -2.08 -13.93
C LEU A 57 0.24 -1.08 -12.97
N LEU A 58 -0.91 -0.52 -13.35
CA LEU A 58 -1.65 0.42 -12.51
C LEU A 58 -2.15 -0.24 -11.22
N GLU A 59 -2.69 -1.45 -11.31
CA GLU A 59 -3.14 -2.26 -10.18
C GLU A 59 -1.99 -2.52 -9.19
N THR A 60 -0.83 -2.95 -9.71
CA THR A 60 0.39 -3.14 -8.93
C THR A 60 0.84 -1.84 -8.24
N LEU A 61 0.81 -0.71 -8.95
CA LEU A 61 1.20 0.60 -8.41
C LEU A 61 0.23 1.10 -7.33
N PHE A 62 -1.08 0.93 -7.52
CA PHE A 62 -2.07 1.30 -6.50
C PHE A 62 -1.92 0.46 -5.23
N MET A 63 -1.63 -0.85 -5.35
CA MET A 63 -1.39 -1.71 -4.19
C MET A 63 -0.05 -1.40 -3.50
N LEU A 64 1.02 -1.09 -4.25
CA LEU A 64 2.29 -0.61 -3.69
C LEU A 64 2.11 0.71 -2.89
N VAL A 65 1.43 1.69 -3.47
CA VAL A 65 1.21 2.99 -2.81
C VAL A 65 0.28 2.84 -1.60
N THR A 66 -0.73 1.97 -1.68
CA THR A 66 -1.57 1.58 -0.54
C THR A 66 -0.72 0.99 0.58
N PHE A 67 0.17 0.04 0.27
CA PHE A 67 1.09 -0.57 1.24
C PHE A 67 2.01 0.46 1.92
N ILE A 68 2.58 1.39 1.16
CA ILE A 68 3.46 2.45 1.70
C ILE A 68 2.70 3.29 2.73
N PHE A 69 1.57 3.90 2.35
CA PHE A 69 0.81 4.76 3.26
C PHE A 69 0.18 3.99 4.43
N LEU A 70 -0.23 2.74 4.22
CA LEU A 70 -0.86 1.93 5.26
C LEU A 70 0.18 1.44 6.28
N THR A 71 1.39 1.11 5.82
CA THR A 71 2.54 0.83 6.69
C THR A 71 2.87 2.06 7.53
N VAL A 72 3.03 3.25 6.94
CA VAL A 72 3.30 4.48 7.70
C VAL A 72 2.17 4.79 8.69
N THR A 73 0.91 4.56 8.30
CA THR A 73 -0.25 4.68 9.20
C THR A 73 -0.13 3.76 10.41
N VAL A 74 0.19 2.47 10.22
CA VAL A 74 0.37 1.51 11.31
C VAL A 74 1.55 1.87 12.20
N VAL A 75 2.67 2.33 11.61
CA VAL A 75 3.84 2.81 12.37
C VAL A 75 3.47 4.00 13.27
N ASN A 76 2.80 5.01 12.71
CA ASN A 76 2.38 6.20 13.45
C ASN A 76 1.33 5.86 14.52
N LEU A 77 0.35 5.01 14.21
CA LEU A 77 -0.70 4.60 15.15
C LEU A 77 -0.12 3.82 16.34
N ARG A 78 0.81 2.87 16.11
CA ARG A 78 1.50 2.17 17.20
C ARG A 78 2.34 3.14 18.04
N LEU A 79 3.06 4.08 17.42
CA LEU A 79 3.79 5.12 18.15
C LEU A 79 2.85 5.99 19.01
N TYR A 80 1.71 6.41 18.46
CA TYR A 80 0.72 7.22 19.16
C TYR A 80 0.07 6.50 20.36
N LEU A 81 -0.29 5.22 20.20
CA LEU A 81 -0.98 4.43 21.22
C LEU A 81 -0.03 3.89 22.30
N THR A 82 1.14 3.37 21.90
CA THR A 82 2.04 2.64 22.80
C THR A 82 3.26 3.44 23.25
N LYS A 83 3.57 4.56 22.57
CA LYS A 83 4.86 5.30 22.66
C LYS A 83 6.09 4.48 22.26
N VAL A 84 5.91 3.26 21.74
CA VAL A 84 6.98 2.41 21.22
C VAL A 84 6.95 2.48 19.70
N ARG A 85 8.12 2.66 19.06
CA ARG A 85 8.24 2.60 17.59
C ARG A 85 7.76 1.22 17.09
N ALA A 86 7.13 1.17 15.92
CA ALA A 86 6.79 -0.10 15.29
C ALA A 86 8.05 -0.89 14.95
N GLY A 87 7.93 -2.22 15.00
CA GLY A 87 9.03 -3.14 14.69
C GLY A 87 8.80 -3.88 13.37
N TRP A 88 9.69 -4.83 13.10
CA TRP A 88 9.61 -5.68 11.92
C TRP A 88 8.32 -6.49 11.82
N THR A 89 7.71 -6.87 12.96
CA THR A 89 6.43 -7.60 12.99
C THR A 89 5.31 -6.84 12.30
N GLU A 90 5.15 -5.53 12.56
CA GLU A 90 4.13 -4.71 11.89
C GLU A 90 4.36 -4.65 10.38
N ILE A 91 5.60 -4.45 9.95
CA ILE A 91 5.96 -4.32 8.54
C ILE A 91 5.72 -5.64 7.79
N ILE A 92 6.09 -6.77 8.39
CA ILE A 92 5.88 -8.12 7.81
C ILE A 92 4.38 -8.45 7.74
N LEU A 93 3.60 -8.14 8.78
CA LEU A 93 2.15 -8.32 8.74
C LEU A 93 1.50 -7.46 7.66
N MET A 94 1.97 -6.23 7.45
CA MET A 94 1.50 -5.37 6.35
C MET A 94 1.86 -5.92 4.96
N LEU A 95 3.04 -6.52 4.82
CA LEU A 95 3.46 -7.15 3.55
C LEU A 95 2.61 -8.38 3.23
N ILE A 96 2.30 -9.21 4.23
CA ILE A 96 1.40 -10.36 4.08
C ILE A 96 -0.02 -9.87 3.73
N PHE A 97 -0.52 -8.85 4.44
CA PHE A 97 -1.84 -8.27 4.19
C PHE A 97 -1.98 -7.76 2.74
N ILE A 98 -1.04 -6.94 2.25
CA ILE A 98 -1.13 -6.41 0.88
C ILE A 98 -0.95 -7.52 -0.17
N GLY A 99 -0.10 -8.52 0.08
CA GLY A 99 0.08 -9.66 -0.81
C GLY A 99 -1.20 -10.49 -0.97
N VAL A 100 -1.88 -10.79 0.16
CA VAL A 100 -3.18 -11.49 0.15
C VAL A 100 -4.26 -10.65 -0.50
N ALA A 101 -4.35 -9.35 -0.18
CA ALA A 101 -5.34 -8.45 -0.80
C ALA A 101 -5.15 -8.37 -2.33
N SER A 102 -3.91 -8.20 -2.78
CA SER A 102 -3.59 -8.15 -4.21
C SER A 102 -3.91 -9.47 -4.93
N TYR A 103 -3.71 -10.61 -4.27
CA TYR A 103 -4.07 -11.92 -4.83
C TYR A 103 -5.58 -12.11 -4.95
N VAL A 104 -6.35 -11.72 -3.92
CA VAL A 104 -7.82 -11.83 -3.93
C VAL A 104 -8.46 -10.90 -4.97
N MET A 105 -7.86 -9.74 -5.23
CA MET A 105 -8.36 -8.77 -6.20
C MET A 105 -7.88 -9.05 -7.64
N PHE A 106 -6.57 -9.27 -7.83
CA PHE A 106 -5.90 -9.20 -9.14
C PHE A 106 -5.11 -10.46 -9.50
N GLU A 107 -5.39 -11.57 -8.81
CA GLU A 107 -4.75 -12.87 -8.99
C GLU A 107 -3.22 -12.86 -8.79
N TYR A 108 -2.56 -13.94 -9.23
CA TYR A 108 -1.16 -14.24 -8.90
C TYR A 108 -0.15 -13.26 -9.52
N ALA A 109 -0.40 -12.77 -10.73
CA ALA A 109 0.57 -11.95 -11.47
C ALA A 109 0.81 -10.60 -10.79
N VAL A 110 -0.28 -9.88 -10.48
CA VAL A 110 -0.25 -8.59 -9.79
C VAL A 110 0.16 -8.76 -8.33
N ALA A 111 -0.25 -9.86 -7.66
CA ALA A 111 0.19 -10.14 -6.30
C ALA A 111 1.71 -10.31 -6.19
N ILE A 112 2.33 -11.10 -7.08
CA ILE A 112 3.78 -11.31 -7.09
C ILE A 112 4.50 -9.99 -7.39
N ALA A 113 4.06 -9.24 -8.42
CA ALA A 113 4.65 -7.95 -8.76
C ALA A 113 4.56 -6.95 -7.59
N THR A 114 3.41 -6.88 -6.92
CA THR A 114 3.19 -6.04 -5.74
C THR A 114 4.15 -6.44 -4.62
N VAL A 115 4.21 -7.72 -4.25
CA VAL A 115 5.08 -8.19 -3.15
C VAL A 115 6.56 -7.90 -3.45
N VAL A 116 7.02 -8.09 -4.69
CA VAL A 116 8.40 -7.77 -5.09
C VAL A 116 8.72 -6.29 -4.94
N LEU A 117 7.83 -5.39 -5.39
CA LEU A 117 8.04 -3.94 -5.23
C LEU A 117 7.93 -3.50 -3.75
N CYS A 118 6.99 -4.08 -2.99
CA CYS A 118 6.86 -3.84 -1.56
C CYS A 118 8.11 -4.30 -0.80
N LEU A 119 8.72 -5.43 -1.16
CA LEU A 119 10.01 -5.87 -0.60
C LEU A 119 11.14 -4.85 -0.88
N GLY A 120 11.13 -4.19 -2.04
CA GLY A 120 12.04 -3.07 -2.32
C GLY A 120 11.87 -1.90 -1.34
N PHE A 121 10.63 -1.55 -1.00
CA PHE A 121 10.35 -0.54 0.03
C PHE A 121 10.74 -1.03 1.45
N VAL A 122 10.51 -2.29 1.77
CA VAL A 122 10.95 -2.89 3.05
C VAL A 122 12.48 -2.88 3.19
N ALA A 123 13.22 -3.16 2.11
CA ALA A 123 14.68 -3.04 2.08
C ALA A 123 15.15 -1.58 2.22
N TYR A 124 14.45 -0.62 1.62
CA TYR A 124 14.70 0.81 1.86
C TYR A 124 14.47 1.20 3.33
N LEU A 125 13.39 0.72 3.97
CA LEU A 125 13.17 0.93 5.41
C LEU A 125 14.24 0.27 6.29
N TYR A 126 14.82 -0.86 5.87
CA TYR A 126 15.97 -1.48 6.55
C TYR A 126 17.19 -0.56 6.52
N LEU A 127 17.56 -0.05 5.34
CA LEU A 127 18.71 0.83 5.15
C LEU A 127 18.59 2.18 5.87
N LEU A 128 17.37 2.62 6.22
CA LEU A 128 17.13 3.81 7.04
C LEU A 128 17.19 3.58 8.56
N GLN A 129 17.39 2.34 9.02
CA GLN A 129 17.56 2.03 10.45
C GLN A 129 19.03 2.09 10.90
N GLU A 130 19.97 2.10 9.96
CA GLU A 130 21.40 2.36 10.17
C GLU A 130 21.71 3.87 10.31
#